data_AF-A0A1I5UQD3-F1
#
_entry.id   AF-A0A1I5UQD3-F1
#
_cell.length_a   1.000
_cell.length_b   1.000
_cell.length_c   1.000
_cell.angle_alpha   90.00
_cell.angle_beta   90.00
_cell.angle_gamma   90.00
#
_symmetry.space_group_name_H-M   'P 1'
#
loop_
_entity.id
_entity.type
_entity.pdbx_description
1 polymer ?
#
loop_
_entity_poly.entity_id
_entity_poly.type
_entity_poly.pdbx_seq_one_letter_code
_entity_poly.pdbx_strand_id
1 'polypeptide(L)' 'MPGKVKCVVCGYPTDEDLVAQCPGCNSYVCDECADLYDGYCQNCFNKAKEEY' A
#
# COMPACT_ATOMS: atom_id res chain seq x y z
N MET A 1 13.06 -18.44 -0.71
CA MET A 1 13.38 -17.18 -1.42
C MET A 1 12.35 -16.18 -0.96
N PRO A 2 12.71 -15.07 -0.30
CA PRO A 2 11.70 -14.05 0.03
C PRO A 2 11.09 -13.56 -1.29
N GLY A 3 9.76 -13.61 -1.38
CA GLY A 3 9.03 -13.08 -2.52
C GLY A 3 9.22 -11.57 -2.55
N LYS A 4 9.65 -11.02 -3.68
CA LYS A 4 9.60 -9.57 -3.89
C LYS A 4 8.25 -9.21 -4.44
N VAL A 5 7.56 -8.30 -3.78
CA VAL A 5 6.28 -7.73 -4.21
C VAL A 5 6.48 -6.31 -4.70
N LYS A 6 5.53 -5.79 -5.47
CA LYS A 6 5.58 -4.44 -6.01
C LYS A 6 4.58 -3.56 -5.28
N CYS A 7 5.04 -2.44 -4.73
CA CYS A 7 4.14 -1.45 -4.14
C CYS A 7 3.17 -0.92 -5.21
N VAL A 8 1.87 -0.94 -4.93
CA VAL A 8 0.83 -0.46 -5.86
C VAL A 8 0.86 1.06 -6.05
N VAL A 9 1.45 1.78 -5.09
CA VAL A 9 1.51 3.25 -5.07
C VAL A 9 2.73 3.76 -5.85
N CYS A 10 3.94 3.40 -5.43
CA CYS A 10 5.18 3.91 -6.05
C CYS A 10 5.77 2.97 -7.12
N GLY A 11 5.31 1.72 -7.19
CA GLY A 11 5.81 0.73 -8.13
C GLY A 11 7.19 0.14 -7.77
N TYR A 12 7.76 0.48 -6.62
CA TYR A 12 9.08 -0.04 -6.21
C TYR A 12 8.97 -1.50 -5.77
N PRO A 13 9.91 -2.38 -6.17
CA PRO A 13 9.97 -3.74 -5.67
C PRO A 13 10.49 -3.74 -4.22
N THR A 14 9.76 -4.38 -3.32
CA THR A 14 10.11 -4.48 -1.90
C THR A 14 9.81 -5.88 -1.37
N ASP A 15 10.41 -6.23 -0.24
CA ASP A 15 10.24 -7.56 0.35
C ASP A 15 8.83 -7.73 0.93
N GLU A 16 8.25 -8.92 0.75
CA GLU A 16 6.90 -9.25 1.22
C GLU A 16 6.73 -9.11 2.75
N ASP A 17 7.81 -9.27 3.51
CA ASP A 17 7.84 -9.07 4.97
C ASP A 17 7.86 -7.59 5.39
N LEU A 18 8.15 -6.67 4.46
CA LEU A 18 8.29 -5.22 4.69
C LEU A 18 7.17 -4.39 4.03
N VAL A 19 6.10 -5.05 3.58
CA VAL A 19 4.90 -4.39 3.05
C VAL A 19 3.73 -4.52 3.98
N ALA A 20 2.90 -3.48 4.00
CA ALA A 20 1.54 -3.58 4.47
C ALA A 20 0.61 -4.01 3.31
N GLN A 21 -0.49 -4.68 3.64
CA GLN A 21 -1.58 -4.90 2.69
C GLN A 21 -2.66 -3.85 2.92
N CYS A 22 -3.06 -3.16 1.85
CA CYS A 22 -4.12 -2.16 1.92
C CYS A 22 -5.44 -2.84 2.35
N PRO A 23 -6.09 -2.40 3.45
CA PRO A 23 -7.27 -3.08 3.98
C PRO A 23 -8.52 -2.96 3.09
N GLY A 24 -8.54 -2.03 2.13
CA GLY A 24 -9.66 -1.86 1.19
C GLY A 24 -9.59 -2.70 -0.08
N CYS A 25 -8.40 -3.20 -0.45
CA CYS A 25 -8.20 -3.88 -1.75
C CYS A 25 -7.13 -4.97 -1.75
N ASN A 26 -6.53 -5.27 -0.59
CA ASN A 26 -5.43 -6.22 -0.40
C ASN A 26 -4.22 -6.02 -1.33
N SER A 27 -4.03 -4.82 -1.87
CA SER A 27 -2.84 -4.49 -2.65
C SER A 27 -1.65 -4.25 -1.73
N TYR A 28 -0.46 -4.63 -2.17
CA TYR A 28 0.77 -4.41 -1.42
C TYR A 28 1.17 -2.92 -1.45
N VAL A 29 1.46 -2.37 -0.28
CA VAL A 29 1.88 -0.99 -0.07
C VAL A 29 3.17 -1.02 0.75
N CYS A 30 4.23 -0.38 0.27
CA CYS A 30 5.47 -0.26 1.05
C CYS A 30 5.24 0.65 2.27
N ASP A 31 6.05 0.46 3.31
CA ASP A 31 5.96 1.21 4.57
C ASP A 31 5.88 2.73 4.36
N GLU A 32 6.76 3.29 3.51
CA GLU A 32 6.74 4.74 3.19
C GLU A 32 5.41 5.22 2.60
N CYS A 33 4.80 4.43 1.73
CA CYS A 33 3.51 4.78 1.14
C CYS A 33 2.36 4.53 2.12
N ALA A 34 2.47 3.52 2.98
CA ALA A 34 1.51 3.27 4.03
C ALA A 34 1.47 4.44 5.03
N ASP A 35 2.61 4.98 5.44
CA ASP A 35 2.69 6.16 6.31
C ASP A 35 2.03 7.40 5.67
N LEU A 36 2.20 7.61 4.37
CA LEU A 36 1.62 8.75 3.65
C LEU A 36 0.09 8.66 3.50
N TYR A 37 -0.45 7.45 3.43
CA TYR A 37 -1.85 7.16 3.13
C TYR A 37 -2.56 6.42 4.27
N ASP A 38 -2.08 6.57 5.51
CA ASP A 38 -2.69 6.02 6.73
C ASP A 38 -2.93 4.49 6.69
N GLY A 39 -1.99 3.75 6.11
CA GLY A 39 -2.07 2.30 5.92
C GLY A 39 -2.85 1.84 4.68
N TYR A 40 -3.41 2.78 3.90
CA TYR A 40 -4.13 2.47 2.66
C TYR A 40 -3.24 2.67 1.42
N CYS A 41 -3.66 2.14 0.29
CA CYS A 41 -3.16 2.60 -1.00
C CYS A 41 -3.77 3.96 -1.35
N GLN A 42 -3.10 4.74 -2.20
CA GLN A 42 -3.56 6.06 -2.65
C GLN A 42 -5.03 6.06 -3.12
N ASN A 43 -5.46 5.02 -3.84
CA ASN A 43 -6.83 4.95 -4.36
C ASN A 43 -7.86 4.74 -3.26
N CYS A 44 -7.63 3.81 -2.33
CA CYS A 44 -8.53 3.57 -1.20
C CYS A 44 -8.55 4.76 -0.23
N PHE A 45 -7.40 5.39 0.00
CA PHE A 45 -7.31 6.60 0.81
C PHE A 45 -8.13 7.76 0.22
N ASN A 46 -7.98 8.01 -1.08
CA ASN A 46 -8.74 9.06 -1.76
C ASN A 46 -10.24 8.78 -1.70
N LYS A 47 -10.67 7.54 -1.96
CA LYS A 47 -12.09 7.15 -1.84
C LYS A 47 -12.64 7.41 -0.44
N ALA A 48 -11.90 7.00 0.60
CA ALA A 48 -12.31 7.24 1.99
C ALA A 48 -12.42 8.73 2.33
N LYS A 49 -11.61 9.59 1.68
CA LYS A 49 -11.69 11.04 1.84
C LYS A 49 -12.82 11.70 1.05
N GLU A 50 -13.24 11.13 -0.07
CA GLU A 50 -14.36 11.65 -0.87
C GLU A 50 -15.73 11.35 -0.22
N GLU A 51 -15.81 10.38 0.68
CA GLU A 51 -17.05 10.03 1.40
C GLU A 51 -17.31 10.87 2.68
N TYR A 52 -16.49 11.91 2.94
CA TYR A 52 -16.62 12.85 4.06
C TYR A 52 -16.99 14.26 3.59
#